data_AF-A0A5W7QUU8-F1
#
_entry.id   AF-A0A5W7QUU8-F1
#
_cell.length_a   1.000
_cell.length_b   1.000
_cell.length_c   1.000
_cell.angle_alpha   90.00
_cell.angle_beta   90.00
_cell.angle_gamma   90.00
#
_symmetry.space_group_name_H-M   'P 1'
#
loop_
_entity.id
_entity.type
_entity.pdbx_description
1 polymer ?
#
loop_
_entity_poly.entity_id
_entity_poly.type
_entity_poly.pdbx_seq_one_letter_code
_entity_poly.pdbx_strand_id
1 'polypeptide(L)'
;MCLDVGSTVNTLVVVNTDFLSCWLFRQELLVCHVNQKEKGMLKQQDMTETAKVVFNELSIEPATVGEIAQNTYLSRERCQLILTQLVMAGLADYQFGCYRRLQQ
;
A
#
# COMPACT_ATOMS: atom_id res chain seq x y z
N MET A 1 8.76 9.44 15.60
CA MET A 1 9.83 9.27 16.59
C MET A 1 10.13 7.79 16.73
N CYS A 2 11.33 7.36 16.32
CA CYS A 2 12.07 6.24 16.91
C CYS A 2 13.56 6.62 16.85
N LEU A 3 13.96 7.30 17.93
CA LEU A 3 15.25 7.36 18.63
C LEU A 3 16.59 7.48 17.87
N ASP A 4 17.23 8.64 18.12
CA ASP A 4 18.68 8.83 18.20
C ASP A 4 19.36 7.83 19.16
N VAL A 5 20.55 7.34 18.78
CA VAL A 5 21.83 7.42 19.53
C VAL A 5 22.85 6.48 18.87
N GLY A 6 23.98 7.06 18.44
CA GLY A 6 25.26 6.39 18.59
C GLY A 6 26.02 6.02 17.32
N SER A 7 27.06 6.82 17.06
CA SER A 7 28.37 6.42 16.53
C SER A 7 28.61 6.63 15.04
N THR A 8 29.51 7.57 14.77
CA THR A 8 30.12 8.00 13.51
C THR A 8 30.96 6.90 12.84
N VAL A 9 30.34 5.77 12.52
CA VAL A 9 30.90 4.75 11.63
C VAL A 9 29.73 4.21 10.81
N ASN A 10 29.88 4.16 9.49
CA ASN A 10 28.95 3.52 8.56
C ASN A 10 27.71 4.27 8.04
N THR A 11 27.74 5.61 7.90
CA THR A 11 26.72 6.34 7.11
C THR A 11 26.56 5.77 5.70
N LEU A 12 27.64 5.32 5.06
CA LEU A 12 27.59 4.77 3.70
C LEU A 12 26.87 3.41 3.60
N VAL A 13 26.89 2.59 4.67
CA VAL A 13 26.31 1.25 4.68
C VAL A 13 24.83 1.28 5.05
N VAL A 14 24.42 2.21 5.92
CA VAL A 14 23.01 2.42 6.27
C VAL A 14 22.21 2.87 5.05
N VAL A 15 22.67 3.90 4.31
CA VAL A 15 21.97 4.28 3.05
C VAL A 15 21.94 3.15 2.04
N ASN A 16 22.99 2.32 1.96
CA ASN A 16 23.00 1.19 1.02
C ASN A 16 21.98 0.11 1.40
N THR A 17 21.80 -0.15 2.70
CA THR A 17 20.86 -1.15 3.23
C THR A 17 19.41 -0.64 3.13
N ASP A 18 19.18 0.66 3.34
CA ASP A 18 17.89 1.32 3.14
C ASP A 18 17.53 1.43 1.65
N PHE A 19 18.50 1.67 0.77
CA PHE A 19 18.29 1.64 -0.68
C PHE A 19 17.99 0.23 -1.18
N LEU A 20 18.67 -0.78 -0.62
CA LEU A 20 18.48 -2.18 -0.98
C LEU A 20 17.14 -2.73 -0.48
N SER A 21 16.71 -2.37 0.73
CA SER A 21 15.37 -2.72 1.24
C SER A 21 14.26 -1.98 0.48
N CYS A 22 14.48 -0.72 0.09
CA CYS A 22 13.59 -0.01 -0.84
C CYS A 22 13.55 -0.65 -2.24
N TRP A 23 14.68 -1.16 -2.74
CA TRP A 23 14.78 -1.82 -4.04
C TRP A 23 14.20 -3.24 -4.04
N LEU A 24 14.39 -4.01 -2.96
CA LEU A 24 13.81 -5.34 -2.78
C LEU A 24 12.28 -5.24 -2.68
N PHE A 25 11.77 -4.27 -1.93
CA PHE A 25 10.31 -4.00 -1.89
C PHE A 25 9.77 -3.58 -3.27
N ARG A 26 10.58 -2.87 -4.07
CA ARG A 26 10.26 -2.51 -5.46
C ARG A 26 10.27 -3.72 -6.39
N GLN A 27 11.15 -4.69 -6.16
CA GLN A 27 11.28 -5.89 -6.98
C GLN A 27 10.11 -6.86 -6.75
N GLU A 28 9.62 -6.99 -5.50
CA GLU A 28 8.38 -7.73 -5.23
C GLU A 28 7.12 -7.06 -5.82
N LEU A 29 7.06 -5.72 -5.85
CA LEU A 29 5.99 -5.00 -6.56
C LEU A 29 6.07 -5.18 -8.10
N LEU A 30 7.27 -5.30 -8.67
CA LEU A 30 7.45 -5.47 -10.11
C LEU A 30 7.03 -6.88 -10.58
N VAL A 31 7.22 -7.89 -9.73
CA VAL A 31 6.65 -9.24 -9.95
C VAL A 31 5.11 -9.20 -9.88
N CYS A 32 4.51 -8.31 -9.08
CA CYS A 32 3.06 -8.07 -9.11
C CYS A 32 2.59 -7.40 -10.41
N HIS A 33 3.40 -6.51 -11.02
CA HIS A 33 3.07 -5.81 -12.26
C HIS A 33 3.08 -6.73 -13.49
N VAL A 34 4.04 -7.66 -13.57
CA VAL A 34 4.17 -8.58 -14.72
C VAL A 34 3.21 -9.79 -14.62
N ASN A 35 2.68 -10.08 -13.43
CA ASN A 35 1.78 -11.20 -13.18
C ASN A 35 0.30 -10.78 -13.00
N GLN A 36 -0.11 -9.66 -13.62
CA GLN A 36 -1.52 -9.23 -13.66
C GLN A 36 -2.39 -10.09 -14.60
N LYS A 37 -1.81 -11.11 -15.22
CA LYS A 37 -2.52 -12.12 -16.00
C LYS A 37 -2.81 -13.30 -15.07
N GLU A 38 -4.05 -13.39 -14.59
CA GLU A 38 -4.64 -14.47 -13.76
C GLU A 38 -4.75 -14.29 -12.22
N LYS A 39 -4.81 -13.07 -11.67
CA LYS A 39 -5.35 -12.90 -10.30
C LYS A 39 -6.89 -12.76 -10.30
N GLY A 40 -7.57 -13.84 -10.65
CA GLY A 40 -8.87 -14.15 -10.03
C GLY A 40 -8.59 -14.79 -8.66
N MET A 41 -9.33 -14.58 -7.57
CA MET A 41 -10.68 -14.08 -7.43
C MET A 41 -10.96 -13.93 -5.93
N LEU A 42 -10.78 -12.73 -5.35
CA LEU A 42 -11.54 -12.37 -4.15
C LEU A 42 -12.88 -11.84 -4.64
N LYS A 43 -13.96 -12.60 -4.47
CA LYS A 43 -15.29 -12.08 -4.73
C LYS A 43 -15.50 -10.93 -3.76
N GLN A 44 -15.94 -9.77 -4.25
CA GLN A 44 -16.30 -8.60 -3.41
C GLN A 44 -17.26 -8.97 -2.26
N GLN A 45 -17.93 -10.13 -2.36
CA GLN A 45 -18.80 -10.73 -1.35
C GLN A 45 -18.09 -11.09 -0.04
N ASP A 46 -16.83 -11.57 -0.08
CA ASP A 46 -16.06 -11.98 1.11
C ASP A 46 -15.35 -10.83 1.82
N MET A 47 -15.51 -9.60 1.31
CA MET A 47 -14.87 -8.42 1.88
C MET A 47 -15.56 -8.01 3.18
N THR A 48 -14.75 -7.70 4.20
CA THR A 48 -15.24 -7.18 5.48
C THR A 48 -15.94 -5.83 5.28
N GLU A 49 -16.91 -5.50 6.12
CA GLU A 49 -17.68 -4.26 6.01
C GLU A 49 -16.77 -3.02 6.04
N THR A 50 -15.77 -3.01 6.93
CA THR A 50 -14.78 -1.94 7.02
C THR A 50 -13.94 -1.82 5.75
N ALA A 51 -13.53 -2.94 5.15
CA ALA A 51 -12.79 -2.91 3.88
C ALA A 51 -13.66 -2.46 2.71
N LYS A 52 -14.97 -2.78 2.71
CA LYS A 52 -15.92 -2.29 1.70
C LYS A 52 -16.05 -0.77 1.75
N VAL A 53 -16.11 -0.19 2.94
CA VAL A 53 -16.17 1.28 3.11
C VAL A 53 -14.92 1.94 2.52
N VAL A 54 -13.73 1.47 2.89
CA VAL A 54 -12.46 1.97 2.34
C VAL A 54 -12.39 1.80 0.82
N PHE A 55 -12.84 0.66 0.30
CA PHE A 55 -12.84 0.38 -1.13
C PHE A 55 -13.84 1.26 -1.91
N ASN A 56 -14.97 1.61 -1.30
CA ASN A 56 -15.96 2.49 -1.91
C ASN A 56 -15.50 3.95 -1.95
N GLU A 57 -14.68 4.38 -0.99
CA GLU A 57 -14.02 5.70 -1.03
C GLU A 57 -12.96 5.80 -2.11
N LEU A 58 -12.38 4.67 -2.55
CA LEU A 58 -11.45 4.69 -3.67
C LEU A 58 -12.19 4.94 -4.99
N SER A 59 -11.69 5.90 -5.76
CA SER A 59 -12.14 6.20 -7.11
C SER A 59 -11.03 5.93 -8.13
N ILE A 60 -11.30 6.28 -9.40
CA ILE A 60 -10.27 6.28 -10.45
C ILE A 60 -9.26 7.42 -10.23
N GLU A 61 -9.61 8.42 -9.42
CA GLU A 61 -8.67 9.47 -9.02
C GLU A 61 -7.80 8.97 -7.86
N PRO A 62 -6.49 9.23 -7.89
CA PRO A 62 -5.58 8.81 -6.84
C PRO A 62 -5.86 9.57 -5.54
N ALA A 63 -6.04 8.85 -4.44
CA ALA A 63 -6.27 9.40 -3.10
C ALA A 63 -5.20 8.95 -2.10
N THR A 64 -4.83 9.82 -1.17
CA THR A 64 -3.88 9.51 -0.11
C THR A 64 -4.55 8.77 1.05
N VAL A 65 -3.76 8.02 1.83
CA VAL A 65 -4.26 7.37 3.08
C VAL A 65 -4.87 8.40 4.03
N GLY A 66 -4.34 9.61 4.08
CA GLY A 66 -4.82 10.68 4.95
C GLY A 66 -6.22 11.18 4.58
N GLU A 67 -6.52 11.28 3.29
CA GLU A 67 -7.85 11.66 2.79
C GLU A 67 -8.85 10.54 3.04
N ILE A 68 -8.49 9.30 2.72
CA ILE A 68 -9.34 8.13 2.93
C ILE A 68 -9.66 7.92 4.42
N ALA A 69 -8.67 8.09 5.30
CA ALA A 69 -8.86 8.00 6.75
C ALA A 69 -9.86 9.03 7.28
N GLN A 70 -9.82 10.26 6.74
CA GLN A 70 -10.77 11.31 7.09
C GLN A 70 -12.19 10.99 6.62
N ASN A 71 -12.34 10.49 5.39
CA ASN A 71 -13.66 10.17 4.83
C ASN A 71 -14.30 8.95 5.49
N THR A 72 -13.49 7.95 5.86
CA THR A 72 -13.96 6.69 6.48
C THR A 72 -14.02 6.73 7.99
N TYR A 73 -13.51 7.80 8.63
CA TYR A 73 -13.36 7.93 10.09
C TYR A 73 -12.52 6.81 10.72
N LEU A 74 -11.59 6.23 9.97
CA LEU A 74 -10.68 5.20 10.44
C LEU A 74 -9.32 5.80 10.77
N SER A 75 -8.55 5.10 11.61
CA SER A 75 -7.15 5.45 11.83
C SER A 75 -6.34 5.22 10.55
N ARG A 76 -5.27 6.00 10.35
CA ARG A 76 -4.41 5.88 9.17
C ARG A 76 -3.81 4.49 9.04
N GLU A 77 -3.45 3.86 10.16
CA GLU A 77 -2.87 2.53 10.22
C GLU A 77 -3.86 1.47 9.74
N ARG A 78 -5.14 1.59 10.16
CA ARG A 78 -6.21 0.70 9.70
C ARG A 78 -6.47 0.87 8.21
N CYS A 79 -6.57 2.11 7.72
CA CYS A 79 -6.69 2.37 6.28
C CYS A 79 -5.52 1.79 5.51
N GLN A 80 -4.29 1.99 5.97
CA GLN A 80 -3.09 1.51 5.29
C GLN A 80 -3.05 -0.02 5.19
N LEU A 81 -3.42 -0.73 6.26
CA LEU A 81 -3.53 -2.19 6.24
C LEU A 81 -4.57 -2.67 5.22
N ILE A 82 -5.77 -2.08 5.24
CA ILE A 82 -6.85 -2.43 4.32
C ILE A 82 -6.45 -2.14 2.87
N LEU A 83 -5.89 -0.96 2.61
CA LEU A 83 -5.45 -0.54 1.27
C LEU A 83 -4.35 -1.44 0.73
N THR A 84 -3.41 -1.86 1.58
CA THR A 84 -2.38 -2.84 1.21
C THR A 84 -3.01 -4.17 0.82
N GLN A 85 -4.00 -4.66 1.58
CA GLN A 85 -4.71 -5.88 1.23
C GLN A 85 -5.46 -5.76 -0.10
N LEU A 86 -6.10 -4.61 -0.37
CA LEU A 86 -6.79 -4.33 -1.64
C LEU A 86 -5.81 -4.33 -2.83
N VAL A 87 -4.60 -3.77 -2.66
CA VAL A 87 -3.56 -3.79 -3.69
C VAL A 87 -3.08 -5.22 -3.96
N MET A 88 -2.80 -5.98 -2.90
CA MET A 88 -2.38 -7.38 -3.00
C MET A 88 -3.44 -8.27 -3.68
N ALA A 89 -4.72 -7.98 -3.42
CA ALA A 89 -5.88 -8.61 -4.03
C ALA A 89 -6.14 -8.17 -5.48
N GLY A 90 -5.41 -7.18 -6.01
CA GLY A 90 -5.61 -6.65 -7.35
C GLY A 90 -6.87 -5.80 -7.53
N LEU A 91 -7.44 -5.29 -6.42
CA LEU A 91 -8.62 -4.41 -6.42
C LEU A 91 -8.24 -2.92 -6.43
N ALA A 92 -7.02 -2.60 -6.00
CA ALA A 92 -6.48 -1.25 -5.98
C ALA A 92 -5.06 -1.22 -6.53
N ASP A 93 -4.64 -0.04 -6.97
CA ASP A 93 -3.30 0.26 -7.44
C ASP A 93 -2.65 1.27 -6.48
N TYR A 94 -1.33 1.20 -6.33
CA TYR A 94 -0.56 2.10 -5.47
C TYR A 94 0.57 2.76 -6.25
N GLN A 95 0.53 4.08 -6.33
CA GLN A 95 1.54 4.88 -7.03
C GLN A 95 1.88 6.13 -6.21
N PHE A 96 3.17 6.35 -5.95
CA PHE A 96 3.72 7.56 -5.33
C PHE A 96 3.03 8.00 -4.02
N GLY A 97 2.58 7.07 -3.18
CA GLY A 97 1.90 7.40 -1.92
C GLY A 97 0.38 7.53 -2.03
N CYS A 98 -0.19 7.37 -3.22
CA CYS A 98 -1.62 7.41 -3.47
C CYS A 98 -2.16 6.04 -3.89
N TYR A 99 -3.44 5.84 -3.65
CA TYR A 99 -4.19 4.64 -3.98
C TYR A 99 -5.28 4.97 -4.99
N ARG A 100 -5.49 4.07 -5.94
CA ARG A 100 -6.54 4.20 -6.96
C ARG A 100 -7.30 2.89 -7.10
N ARG A 101 -8.61 2.97 -7.33
CA ARG A 101 -9.43 1.79 -7.59
C ARG A 101 -9.13 1.22 -8.98
N LEU A 102 -8.93 -0.09 -9.05
CA LEU A 102 -8.92 -0.81 -10.31
C LEU A 102 -10.37 -1.22 -10.59
N GLN A 103 -10.98 -0.65 -11.63
CA GLN A 103 -12.27 -1.12 -12.13
C GLN A 103 -12.04 -2.45 -12.85
N GLN A 104 -12.74 -3.49 -12.39
CA GLN A 104 -12.86 -4.77 -13.10
C GLN A 104 -13.97 -4.67 -14.15
#